data_AF-A0A946UIA7-F1
#
_entry.id   AF-A0A946UIA7-F1
#
_cell.length_a   1.000
_cell.length_b   1.000
_cell.length_c   1.000
_cell.angle_alpha   90.00
_cell.angle_beta   90.00
_cell.angle_gamma   90.00
#
_symmetry.space_group_name_H-M   'P 1'
#
loop_
_entity.id
_entity.type
_entity.pdbx_description
1 polymer ?
#
loop_
_entity_poly.entity_id
_entity_poly.type
_entity_poly.pdbx_seq_one_letter_code
_entity_poly.pdbx_strand_id
1 'polypeptide(L)'
;MSAAKDLLARSGQTGKFMSGFVLVLIGGAIVFISGLLIGRASSALYALSSSLGVAIGLGGFVYLCVAIRCPDCGAKWIWLMASKRRGDPLHWGWQNAACPVCGYAG
;
A
#
# COMPACT_ATOMS: atom_id res chain seq x y z
N MET A 1 11.50 8.21 -15.42
CA MET A 1 10.45 8.44 -14.39
C MET A 1 9.38 7.37 -14.60
N SER A 2 8.92 6.67 -13.56
CA SER A 2 8.08 5.48 -13.78
C SER A 2 6.66 5.87 -14.21
N ALA A 3 6.12 5.19 -15.22
CA ALA A 3 4.77 5.45 -15.77
C ALA A 3 3.66 5.39 -14.70
N ALA A 4 3.87 4.62 -13.62
CA ALA A 4 2.97 4.56 -12.48
C ALA A 4 2.83 5.91 -11.73
N LYS A 5 3.91 6.69 -11.60
CA LYS A 5 3.84 8.02 -10.97
C LYS A 5 2.99 8.97 -11.81
N ASP A 6 3.14 8.93 -13.13
CA ASP A 6 2.37 9.79 -14.04
C ASP A 6 0.88 9.43 -14.03
N LEU A 7 0.52 8.15 -14.01
CA LEU A 7 -0.87 7.69 -13.86
C LEU A 7 -1.50 8.11 -12.53
N LEU A 8 -0.78 7.96 -11.42
CA LEU A 8 -1.25 8.34 -10.09
C LEU A 8 -1.38 9.87 -9.93
N ALA A 9 -0.50 10.63 -10.59
CA ALA A 9 -0.58 12.09 -10.63
C ALA A 9 -1.79 12.55 -11.47
N ARG A 10 -2.00 11.98 -12.66
CA ARG A 10 -3.13 12.33 -13.54
C ARG A 10 -4.50 11.97 -12.98
N SER A 11 -4.60 10.82 -12.30
CA SER A 11 -5.85 10.36 -11.69
C SER A 11 -6.24 11.09 -10.40
N GLY A 12 -5.39 11.99 -9.88
CA GLY A 12 -5.61 12.71 -8.63
C GLY A 12 -5.59 11.80 -7.38
N GLN A 13 -5.11 10.56 -7.50
CA GLN A 13 -5.13 9.58 -6.41
C GLN A 13 -3.84 9.58 -5.57
N THR A 14 -2.91 10.47 -5.90
CA THR A 14 -1.62 10.61 -5.23
C THR A 14 -1.77 10.86 -3.73
N GLY A 15 -2.77 11.65 -3.32
CA GLY A 15 -3.05 11.89 -1.90
C GLY A 15 -3.47 10.64 -1.14
N LYS A 16 -4.29 9.77 -1.75
CA LYS A 16 -4.74 8.49 -1.16
C LYS A 16 -3.59 7.48 -1.10
N PHE A 17 -2.73 7.47 -2.11
CA PHE A 17 -1.52 6.64 -2.10
C PHE A 17 -0.57 7.09 -0.99
N MET A 18 -0.29 8.39 -0.88
CA MET A 18 0.60 8.92 0.14
C MET A 18 0.09 8.65 1.56
N SER A 19 -1.21 8.86 1.84
CA SER A 19 -1.76 8.60 3.18
C SER A 19 -1.68 7.12 3.56
N GLY A 20 -2.02 6.21 2.64
CA GLY A 20 -1.90 4.77 2.87
C GLY A 20 -0.45 4.31 3.03
N PHE A 21 0.47 4.85 2.24
CA PHE A 21 1.89 4.55 2.34
C PHE A 21 2.50 5.02 3.67
N VAL A 22 2.14 6.23 4.11
CA VAL A 22 2.55 6.77 5.41
C VAL A 22 2.05 5.90 6.56
N LEU A 23 0.80 5.43 6.51
CA LEU A 23 0.26 4.49 7.52
C LEU A 23 1.06 3.20 7.59
N VAL A 24 1.41 2.60 6.44
CA VAL A 24 2.24 1.40 6.38
C VAL A 24 3.62 1.65 7.00
N LEU A 25 4.26 2.78 6.67
CA LEU A 25 5.56 3.15 7.24
C LEU A 25 5.49 3.37 8.76
N ILE A 26 4.45 4.02 9.26
CA ILE A 26 4.24 4.22 10.70
C ILE A 26 4.09 2.88 11.40
N GLY A 27 3.24 1.98 10.88
CA GLY A 27 3.08 0.63 11.43
C GLY A 27 4.38 -0.15 11.46
N GLY A 28 5.15 -0.11 10.37
CA GLY A 28 6.47 -0.74 10.28
C GLY A 28 7.50 -0.15 11.26
N ALA A 29 7.53 1.17 11.41
CA ALA A 29 8.41 1.85 12.36
C ALA A 29 8.09 1.48 13.81
N ILE A 30 6.80 1.39 14.17
CA ILE A 30 6.38 0.94 15.51
C ILE A 30 6.90 -0.47 15.77
N VAL A 31 6.64 -1.43 14.86
CA VAL A 31 7.11 -2.81 15.02
C VAL A 31 8.64 -2.88 15.10
N PHE A 32 9.35 -2.10 14.29
CA PHE A 32 10.81 -2.04 14.30
C PHE A 32 11.35 -1.52 15.63
N ILE A 33 10.81 -0.41 16.14
CA ILE A 33 11.20 0.18 17.43
C ILE A 33 10.86 -0.79 18.57
N SER A 34 9.69 -1.44 18.56
CA SER A 34 9.34 -2.48 19.53
C SER A 34 10.36 -3.62 19.52
N GLY A 35 10.85 -4.02 18.34
CA GLY A 35 11.92 -5.00 18.17
C GLY A 35 13.25 -4.58 18.80
N LEU A 36 13.62 -3.30 18.70
CA LEU A 36 14.84 -2.76 19.34
C LEU A 36 14.74 -2.71 20.88
N LEU A 37 13.53 -2.78 21.43
CA LEU A 37 13.26 -2.77 22.87
C LEU A 37 13.12 -4.18 23.47
N ILE A 38 13.31 -5.23 22.67
CA ILE A 38 13.30 -6.62 23.15
C ILE A 38 14.33 -6.79 24.27
N GLY A 39 13.88 -7.26 25.43
CA GLY A 39 14.72 -7.44 26.63
C GLY A 39 14.90 -6.19 27.51
N ARG A 40 14.44 -5.00 27.08
CA ARG A 40 14.44 -3.77 27.90
C ARG A 40 13.04 -3.34 28.35
N ALA A 41 12.03 -3.60 27.55
CA ALA A 41 10.64 -3.27 27.87
C ALA A 41 9.94 -4.43 28.59
N SER A 42 8.88 -4.11 29.34
CA SER A 42 7.98 -5.15 29.85
C SER A 42 7.34 -5.92 28.69
N SER A 43 7.14 -7.22 28.88
CA SER A 43 6.53 -8.10 27.87
C SER A 43 5.16 -7.60 27.41
N ALA A 44 4.37 -7.01 28.33
CA ALA A 44 3.08 -6.39 28.04
C ALA A 44 3.21 -5.18 27.10
N LEU A 45 4.17 -4.27 27.34
CA LEU A 45 4.37 -3.10 26.50
C LEU A 45 4.85 -3.49 25.10
N TYR A 46 5.74 -4.48 25.01
CA TYR A 46 6.19 -5.04 23.74
C TYR A 46 5.04 -5.68 22.95
N ALA A 47 4.20 -6.49 23.60
CA ALA A 47 3.08 -7.15 22.96
C ALA A 47 2.05 -6.14 22.44
N LEU A 48 1.71 -5.13 23.24
CA LEU A 48 0.75 -4.08 22.84
C LEU A 48 1.28 -3.23 21.68
N SER A 49 2.51 -2.73 21.79
CA SER A 49 3.12 -1.89 20.75
C SER A 49 3.30 -2.65 19.44
N SER A 50 3.74 -3.90 19.49
CA SER A 50 3.89 -4.74 18.28
C SER A 50 2.54 -5.05 17.63
N SER A 51 1.52 -5.39 18.42
CA SER A 51 0.17 -5.64 17.92
C SER A 51 -0.43 -4.39 17.27
N LEU A 52 -0.22 -3.22 17.89
CA LEU A 52 -0.68 -1.94 17.35
C LEU A 52 0.03 -1.60 16.04
N GLY A 53 1.35 -1.77 15.98
CA GLY A 53 2.12 -1.54 14.76
C GLY A 53 1.67 -2.43 13.60
N VAL A 54 1.43 -3.71 13.86
CA VAL A 54 0.89 -4.65 12.86
C VAL A 54 -0.52 -4.24 12.42
N ALA A 55 -1.40 -3.88 13.35
CA ALA A 55 -2.76 -3.45 13.02
C ALA A 55 -2.76 -2.19 12.14
N ILE A 56 -1.93 -1.19 12.46
CA ILE A 56 -1.78 0.03 11.67
C ILE A 56 -1.20 -0.28 10.29
N GLY A 57 -0.14 -1.11 10.23
CA GLY A 57 0.51 -1.48 8.97
C GLY A 57 -0.42 -2.23 8.03
N LEU A 58 -1.13 -3.24 8.53
CA LEU A 58 -2.14 -3.99 7.78
C LEU A 58 -3.32 -3.10 7.38
N GLY A 59 -3.79 -2.24 8.29
CA GLY A 59 -4.85 -1.27 8.00
C GLY A 59 -4.48 -0.33 6.86
N GLY A 60 -3.25 0.21 6.87
CA GLY A 60 -2.72 1.05 5.80
C GLY A 60 -2.62 0.30 4.46
N PHE A 61 -2.17 -0.95 4.49
CA PHE A 61 -2.09 -1.79 3.29
C PHE A 61 -3.47 -2.12 2.71
N VAL A 62 -4.43 -2.50 3.56
CA VAL A 62 -5.82 -2.75 3.15
C VAL A 62 -6.45 -1.47 2.60
N TYR A 63 -6.19 -0.32 3.23
CA TYR A 63 -6.62 0.98 2.72
C TYR A 63 -6.07 1.24 1.32
N LEU A 64 -4.77 1.03 1.07
CA LEU A 64 -4.19 1.14 -0.27
C LEU A 64 -4.87 0.23 -1.29
N CYS A 65 -5.11 -1.03 -0.93
CA CYS A 65 -5.80 -2.02 -1.76
C CYS A 65 -7.23 -1.60 -2.15
N VAL A 66 -7.93 -0.87 -1.27
CA VAL A 66 -9.34 -0.54 -1.44
C VAL A 66 -9.57 0.90 -1.93
N ALA A 67 -8.70 1.84 -1.59
CA ALA A 67 -8.85 3.26 -1.87
C ALA A 67 -8.37 3.65 -3.28
N ILE A 68 -7.39 2.93 -3.83
CA ILE A 68 -6.85 3.19 -5.17
C ILE A 68 -7.67 2.41 -6.20
N ARG A 69 -8.45 3.15 -6.99
CA ARG A 69 -9.42 2.61 -7.94
C ARG A 69 -9.36 3.35 -9.26
N CYS A 70 -9.68 2.71 -10.37
CA CYS A 70 -9.88 3.43 -11.62
C CYS A 70 -11.03 4.44 -11.46
N PRO A 71 -10.88 5.73 -11.86
CA PRO A 71 -11.98 6.69 -11.82
C PRO A 71 -13.11 6.36 -12.81
N ASP A 72 -12.79 5.64 -13.88
CA ASP A 72 -13.72 5.31 -14.96
C ASP A 72 -14.51 4.02 -14.67
N CYS A 73 -13.81 2.89 -14.43
CA CYS A 73 -14.46 1.60 -14.18
C CYS A 73 -14.50 1.16 -12.70
N GLY A 74 -13.92 1.91 -11.77
CA GLY A 74 -13.90 1.56 -10.34
C GLY A 74 -12.99 0.39 -9.95
N ALA A 75 -12.24 -0.18 -10.90
CA ALA A 75 -11.37 -1.33 -10.66
C ALA A 75 -10.28 -1.02 -9.62
N LYS A 76 -10.12 -1.86 -8.60
CA LYS A 76 -9.12 -1.72 -7.52
C LYS A 76 -7.72 -2.08 -8.05
N TRP A 77 -6.90 -1.08 -8.40
CA TRP A 77 -5.62 -1.31 -9.07
C TRP A 77 -4.63 -2.12 -8.24
N ILE A 78 -4.45 -1.74 -6.97
CA ILE A 78 -3.52 -2.46 -6.07
C ILE A 78 -4.01 -3.88 -5.80
N TRP A 79 -5.33 -4.07 -5.61
CA TRP A 79 -5.89 -5.41 -5.44
C TRP A 79 -5.71 -6.29 -6.69
N LEU A 80 -5.88 -5.72 -7.89
CA LEU A 80 -5.64 -6.42 -9.15
C LEU A 80 -4.16 -6.82 -9.32
N MET A 81 -3.23 -5.93 -8.94
CA MET A 81 -1.81 -6.24 -8.92
C MET A 81 -1.47 -7.35 -7.91
N ALA A 82 -2.07 -7.31 -6.72
CA ALA A 82 -1.85 -8.32 -5.69
C ALA A 82 -2.47 -9.69 -6.05
N SER A 83 -3.58 -9.70 -6.80
CA SER A 83 -4.32 -10.92 -7.13
C SER A 83 -3.89 -11.60 -8.44
N LYS A 84 -3.34 -10.87 -9.42
CA LYS A 84 -2.80 -11.48 -10.63
C LYS A 84 -1.41 -12.09 -10.38
N ARG A 85 -1.39 -13.38 -10.06
CA ARG A 85 -0.21 -14.22 -9.75
C ARG A 85 0.53 -14.84 -10.96
N ARG A 86 0.21 -14.48 -12.20
CA ARG A 86 0.90 -15.02 -13.41
C ARG A 86 1.69 -13.90 -14.10
N GLY A 87 2.97 -13.80 -13.77
CA GLY A 87 3.90 -12.80 -14.28
C GLY A 87 4.37 -11.83 -13.19
N ASP A 88 5.60 -11.34 -13.34
CA ASP A 88 6.30 -10.46 -12.40
C ASP A 88 5.43 -9.23 -12.03
N PRO A 89 4.88 -9.16 -10.80
CA PRO A 89 3.84 -8.20 -10.44
C PRO A 89 4.32 -6.75 -10.51
N LEU A 90 5.63 -6.53 -10.35
CA LEU A 90 6.26 -5.21 -10.50
C LEU A 90 6.41 -4.80 -11.96
N HIS A 91 6.61 -5.75 -12.88
CA HIS A 91 6.78 -5.45 -14.30
C HIS A 91 5.45 -5.10 -14.98
N TRP A 92 4.38 -5.84 -14.66
CA TRP A 92 3.08 -5.67 -15.31
C TRP A 92 2.29 -4.46 -14.80
N GLY A 93 2.38 -4.14 -13.50
CA GLY A 93 1.65 -3.01 -12.92
C GLY A 93 2.26 -1.63 -13.24
N TRP A 94 3.57 -1.57 -13.52
CA TRP A 94 4.30 -0.31 -13.69
C TRP A 94 4.58 0.05 -15.14
N GLN A 95 4.43 -0.88 -16.09
CA GLN A 95 4.58 -0.61 -17.52
C GLN A 95 3.26 -0.20 -18.20
N ASN A 96 2.12 -0.59 -17.64
CA ASN A 96 0.83 -0.26 -18.23
C ASN A 96 0.44 1.16 -17.84
N ALA A 97 0.58 2.10 -18.78
CA ALA A 97 0.06 3.48 -18.67
C ALA A 97 -1.48 3.54 -18.68
N ALA A 98 -2.18 2.40 -18.60
CA ALA A 98 -3.62 2.27 -18.71
C ALA A 98 -4.23 1.25 -17.74
N CYS A 99 -5.49 1.45 -17.37
CA CYS A 99 -6.25 0.54 -16.54
C CYS A 99 -6.45 -0.81 -17.26
N PRO A 100 -6.15 -1.95 -16.63
CA PRO A 100 -6.23 -3.26 -17.30
C PRO A 100 -7.65 -3.78 -17.51
N VAL A 101 -8.66 -3.09 -16.96
CA VAL A 101 -10.08 -3.48 -17.08
C VAL A 101 -10.76 -2.68 -18.19
N CYS A 102 -10.56 -1.36 -18.22
CA CYS A 102 -11.23 -0.47 -19.18
C CYS A 102 -10.31 0.28 -20.14
N GLY A 103 -8.99 0.16 -20.01
CA GLY A 103 -8.02 0.87 -20.86
C GLY A 103 -7.82 2.35 -20.51
N TYR A 104 -8.41 2.85 -19.42
CA TYR A 104 -8.25 4.25 -19.00
C TYR A 104 -6.78 4.61 -18.74
N ALA A 105 -6.22 5.54 -19.54
CA ALA A 105 -4.81 5.91 -19.49
C ALA A 105 -4.49 7.27 -18.83
N GLY A 106 -5.52 7.96 -18.33
CA GLY A 106 -5.36 9.32 -17.78
C GLY A 106 -5.35 10.39 -18.86
#